data_AF-A0A919T8N5-F1
#
_entry.id   AF-A0A919T8N5-F1
#
_cell.length_a   1.000
_cell.length_b   1.000
_cell.length_c   1.000
_cell.angle_alpha   90.00
_cell.angle_beta   90.00
_cell.angle_gamma   90.00
#
_symmetry.space_group_name_H-M   'P 1'
#
loop_
_entity.id
_entity.type
_entity.pdbx_description
1 polymer ?
#
loop_
_entity_poly.entity_id
_entity_poly.type
_entity_poly.pdbx_seq_one_letter_code
_entity_poly.pdbx_strand_id
1 'polypeptide(L)'
;MTERGHDGARPLPEFFVKWRDGWGDSAVTWTPTDYLNQDANVGATIAAGWLFNPSTVTYRGGVFLAERFNAANVDEWFERYPDEPSRIESVVNAVKLYDFFANCDTDPYEDSLAGLAADIGVCWRGVLSLRYPERTVTVEVAEDYGPTVSFWTSATDPDKA
;
A
#
# COMPACT_ATOMS: atom_id res chain seq x y z
N MET A 1 5.27 27.12 8.26
CA MET A 1 6.49 26.29 8.28
C MET A 1 6.01 24.87 8.54
N THR A 2 6.16 23.94 7.58
CA THR A 2 5.65 22.57 7.73
C THR A 2 6.50 21.82 8.75
N GLU A 3 5.87 21.31 9.79
CA GLU A 3 6.58 20.48 10.78
C GLU A 3 7.00 19.15 10.17
N ARG A 4 8.14 18.62 10.61
CA ARG A 4 8.77 17.42 10.05
C ARG A 4 9.07 16.42 11.15
N GLY A 5 9.06 15.14 10.78
CA GLY A 5 9.45 14.05 11.65
C GLY A 5 10.92 14.14 12.08
N HIS A 6 11.32 13.26 12.99
CA HIS A 6 12.68 13.26 13.55
C HIS A 6 13.77 13.01 12.50
N ASP A 7 13.44 12.31 11.40
CA ASP A 7 14.33 12.11 10.25
C ASP A 7 14.46 13.33 9.34
N GLY A 8 13.63 14.37 9.54
CA GLY A 8 13.56 15.58 8.73
C GLY A 8 13.06 15.39 7.29
N ALA A 9 12.93 14.15 6.81
CA ALA A 9 12.59 13.83 5.43
C ALA A 9 11.08 13.92 5.20
N ARG A 10 10.27 13.45 6.16
CA ARG A 10 8.81 13.37 6.02
C ARG A 10 8.11 14.50 6.79
N PRO A 11 7.21 15.26 6.15
CA PRO A 11 6.34 16.19 6.89
C PRO A 11 5.42 15.43 7.84
N LEU A 12 5.14 16.01 9.00
CA LEU A 12 4.15 15.45 9.91
C LEU A 12 2.74 15.58 9.31
N PRO A 13 1.87 14.56 9.44
CA PRO A 13 0.49 14.66 8.97
C PRO A 13 -0.28 15.77 9.71
N GLU A 14 -1.11 16.52 8.99
CA GLU A 14 -1.86 17.64 9.59
C GLU A 14 -2.81 17.19 10.70
N PHE A 15 -3.48 16.04 10.53
CA PHE A 15 -4.35 15.48 11.57
C PHE A 15 -3.58 15.21 12.86
N PHE A 16 -2.33 14.77 12.74
CA PHE A 16 -1.47 14.46 13.87
C PHE A 16 -1.04 15.74 14.59
N VAL A 17 -0.58 16.75 13.84
CA VAL A 17 -0.20 18.06 14.41
C VAL A 17 -1.38 18.66 15.18
N LYS A 18 -2.57 18.69 14.57
CA LYS A 18 -3.79 19.21 15.21
C LYS A 18 -4.16 18.45 16.49
N TRP A 19 -4.07 17.12 16.48
CA TRP A 19 -4.33 16.31 17.66
C TRP A 19 -3.30 16.58 18.77
N ARG A 20 -2.01 16.61 18.42
CA ARG A 20 -0.89 16.82 19.35
C ARG A 20 -0.96 18.20 20.01
N ASP A 21 -1.30 19.24 19.25
CA ASP A 21 -1.42 20.61 19.77
C ASP A 21 -2.48 20.75 20.88
N GLY A 22 -3.50 19.88 20.87
CA GLY A 22 -4.51 19.79 21.94
C GLY A 22 -3.96 19.40 23.31
N TRP A 23 -2.74 18.85 23.38
CA TRP A 23 -2.07 18.39 24.60
C TRP A 23 -1.01 19.36 25.13
N GLY A 24 -0.74 20.46 24.43
CA GLY A 24 0.23 21.48 24.85
C GLY A 24 1.68 20.99 24.95
N ASP A 25 2.48 21.69 25.76
CA ASP A 25 3.95 21.53 25.82
C ASP A 25 4.42 20.11 26.17
N SER A 26 3.60 19.32 26.87
CA SER A 26 3.94 17.93 27.22
C SER A 26 4.00 16.97 26.02
N ALA A 27 3.40 17.35 24.88
CA ALA A 27 3.33 16.52 23.69
C ALA A 27 4.27 16.98 22.56
N VAL A 28 5.11 17.99 22.79
CA VAL A 28 5.97 18.58 21.74
C VAL A 28 6.94 17.56 21.10
N THR A 29 7.33 16.53 21.85
CA THR A 29 8.22 15.46 21.36
C THR A 29 7.47 14.26 20.78
N TRP A 30 6.13 14.27 20.81
CA TRP A 30 5.34 13.17 20.29
C TRP A 30 5.44 13.10 18.77
N THR A 31 5.32 11.89 18.28
CA THR A 31 5.44 11.46 16.90
C THR A 31 4.13 10.83 16.44
N PRO A 32 3.92 10.62 15.13
CA PRO A 32 2.71 9.98 14.64
C PRO A 32 2.42 8.61 15.27
N THR A 33 3.42 7.87 15.76
CA THR A 33 3.20 6.60 16.46
C THR A 33 2.57 6.77 17.84
N ASP A 34 2.76 7.92 18.51
CA ASP A 34 2.10 8.21 19.79
C ASP A 34 0.58 8.35 19.61
N TYR A 35 0.12 8.73 18.42
CA TYR A 35 -1.32 8.75 18.07
C TYR A 35 -1.97 7.36 18.19
N LEU A 36 -1.19 6.27 18.06
CA LEU A 36 -1.70 4.91 18.14
C LEU A 36 -2.13 4.51 19.57
N ASN A 37 -1.72 5.28 20.59
CA ASN A 37 -2.06 5.01 22.00
C ASN A 37 -3.52 5.41 22.33
N GLN A 38 -4.47 4.85 21.58
CA GLN A 38 -5.91 5.04 21.73
C GLN A 38 -6.61 3.71 21.47
N ASP A 39 -7.59 3.33 22.30
CA ASP A 39 -8.28 2.03 22.18
C ASP A 39 -8.86 1.79 20.76
N ALA A 40 -9.38 2.85 20.14
CA ALA A 40 -9.93 2.79 18.78
C ALA A 40 -8.90 2.44 17.70
N ASN A 41 -7.61 2.68 17.95
CA ASN A 41 -6.55 2.53 16.95
C ASN A 41 -5.91 1.13 16.94
N VAL A 42 -6.09 0.32 17.99
CA VAL A 42 -5.50 -1.02 18.08
C VAL A 42 -6.04 -1.92 16.97
N GLY A 43 -7.36 -2.02 16.84
CA GLY A 43 -8.00 -2.86 15.83
C GLY A 43 -7.68 -2.40 14.40
N ALA A 44 -7.73 -1.09 14.15
CA ALA A 44 -7.42 -0.51 12.85
C ALA A 44 -5.96 -0.78 12.44
N THR A 45 -5.02 -0.71 13.38
CA THR A 45 -3.58 -0.96 13.12
C THR A 45 -3.32 -2.43 12.79
N ILE A 46 -3.97 -3.36 13.50
CA ILE A 46 -3.88 -4.80 13.20
C ILE A 46 -4.43 -5.08 11.79
N ALA A 47 -5.59 -4.52 11.45
CA ALA A 47 -6.17 -4.66 10.12
C ALA A 47 -5.26 -4.07 9.03
N ALA A 48 -4.69 -2.88 9.26
CA ALA A 48 -3.75 -2.24 8.34
C ALA A 48 -2.51 -3.11 8.07
N GLY A 49 -2.09 -3.96 9.02
CA GLY A 49 -1.01 -4.93 8.80
C GLY A 49 -1.24 -5.83 7.57
N TRP A 50 -2.48 -6.18 7.26
CA TRP A 50 -2.83 -6.96 6.06
C TRP A 50 -2.70 -6.16 4.77
N LEU A 51 -2.88 -4.84 4.84
CA LEU A 51 -2.65 -3.93 3.72
C LEU A 51 -1.14 -3.75 3.45
N PHE A 52 -0.31 -3.62 4.47
CA PHE A 52 1.15 -3.46 4.29
C PHE A 52 1.88 -4.78 3.95
N ASN A 53 1.39 -5.91 4.43
CA ASN A 53 1.94 -7.25 4.17
C ASN A 53 0.85 -8.17 3.61
N PRO A 54 0.50 -8.03 2.33
CA PRO A 54 -0.61 -8.75 1.75
C PRO A 54 -0.31 -10.25 1.61
N SER A 55 -1.37 -11.05 1.69
CA SER A 55 -1.34 -12.46 1.30
C SER A 55 -1.45 -12.59 -0.22
N THR A 56 -0.76 -13.59 -0.80
CA THR A 56 -0.71 -13.80 -2.25
C THR A 56 -0.97 -15.25 -2.63
N VAL A 57 -1.49 -15.46 -3.84
CA VAL A 57 -1.75 -16.76 -4.47
C VAL A 57 -1.00 -16.82 -5.79
N THR A 58 -0.40 -17.96 -6.11
CA THR A 58 0.20 -18.22 -7.43
C THR A 58 -0.79 -18.94 -8.32
N TYR A 59 -1.00 -18.42 -9.53
CA TYR A 59 -1.95 -19.00 -10.49
C TYR A 59 -1.52 -18.72 -11.93
N ARG A 60 -1.55 -19.74 -12.80
CA ARG A 60 -1.11 -19.66 -14.21
C ARG A 60 0.25 -18.96 -14.41
N GLY A 61 1.18 -19.20 -13.49
CA GLY A 61 2.52 -18.63 -13.51
C GLY A 61 2.61 -17.19 -12.99
N GLY A 62 1.50 -16.53 -12.69
CA GLY A 62 1.47 -15.19 -12.08
C GLY A 62 1.24 -15.18 -10.56
N VAL A 63 1.39 -14.01 -9.96
CA VAL A 63 1.21 -13.75 -8.52
C VAL A 63 0.07 -12.75 -8.30
N PHE A 64 -0.92 -13.14 -7.50
CA PHE A 64 -2.12 -12.33 -7.27
C PHE A 64 -2.37 -12.07 -5.79
N LEU A 65 -2.92 -10.91 -5.44
CA LEU A 65 -3.44 -10.63 -4.10
C LEU A 65 -4.56 -11.61 -3.76
N ALA A 66 -4.44 -12.30 -2.62
CA ALA A 66 -5.40 -13.34 -2.24
C ALA A 66 -6.84 -12.81 -2.12
N GLU A 67 -7.02 -11.62 -1.57
CA GLU A 67 -8.34 -11.00 -1.38
C GLU A 67 -9.00 -10.54 -2.67
N ARG A 68 -8.24 -10.38 -3.76
CA ARG A 68 -8.73 -9.91 -5.06
C ARG A 68 -8.74 -11.00 -6.13
N PHE A 69 -8.12 -12.14 -5.83
CA PHE A 69 -8.00 -13.23 -6.77
C PHE A 69 -9.37 -13.91 -7.00
N ASN A 70 -9.75 -14.00 -8.27
CA ASN A 70 -10.86 -14.81 -8.73
C ASN A 70 -10.42 -15.58 -9.97
N ALA A 71 -10.36 -16.91 -9.87
CA ALA A 71 -9.82 -17.76 -10.94
C ALA A 71 -10.55 -17.56 -12.28
N ALA A 72 -11.89 -17.48 -12.26
CA ALA A 72 -12.68 -17.32 -13.48
C ALA A 72 -12.39 -15.97 -14.17
N ASN A 73 -12.30 -14.89 -13.40
CA ASN A 73 -11.95 -13.58 -13.96
C ASN A 73 -10.52 -13.59 -14.52
N VAL A 74 -9.57 -14.18 -13.79
CA VAL A 74 -8.17 -14.26 -14.24
C VAL A 74 -8.06 -15.10 -15.51
N ASP A 75 -8.76 -16.22 -15.61
CA ASP A 75 -8.80 -17.02 -16.83
C ASP A 75 -9.32 -16.24 -18.04
N GLU A 76 -10.40 -15.47 -17.88
CA GLU A 76 -10.93 -14.60 -18.94
C GLU A 76 -9.87 -13.56 -19.39
N TRP A 77 -9.15 -12.94 -18.44
CA TRP A 77 -8.08 -12.00 -18.76
C TRP A 77 -6.94 -12.67 -19.53
N PHE A 78 -6.52 -13.88 -19.13
CA PHE A 78 -5.47 -14.63 -19.83
C PHE A 78 -5.90 -15.13 -21.21
N GLU A 79 -7.19 -15.43 -21.42
CA GLU A 79 -7.72 -15.76 -22.74
C GLU A 79 -7.72 -14.54 -23.66
N ARG A 80 -8.05 -13.37 -23.13
CA ARG A 80 -8.14 -12.13 -23.90
C ARG A 80 -6.78 -11.48 -24.18
N TYR A 81 -5.82 -11.65 -23.28
CA TYR A 81 -4.48 -11.03 -23.36
C TYR A 81 -3.36 -12.05 -23.06
N PRO A 82 -3.22 -13.11 -23.86
CA PRO A 82 -2.30 -14.22 -23.57
C PRO A 82 -0.83 -13.80 -23.49
N ASP A 83 -0.46 -12.71 -24.17
CA ASP A 83 0.92 -12.22 -24.25
C ASP A 83 1.23 -11.12 -23.22
N GLU A 84 0.29 -10.77 -22.32
CA GLU A 84 0.46 -9.67 -21.36
C GLU A 84 0.28 -10.09 -19.88
N PRO A 85 0.93 -11.16 -19.39
CA PRO A 85 0.73 -11.68 -18.03
C PRO A 85 1.01 -10.64 -16.93
N SER A 86 2.08 -9.85 -17.08
CA SER A 86 2.44 -8.80 -16.14
C SER A 86 1.39 -7.68 -16.08
N ARG A 87 0.73 -7.38 -17.20
CA ARG A 87 -0.37 -6.41 -17.22
C ARG A 87 -1.61 -6.97 -16.54
N ILE A 88 -1.92 -8.24 -16.73
CA ILE A 88 -3.02 -8.91 -16.05
C ILE A 88 -2.80 -8.87 -14.53
N GLU A 89 -1.59 -9.21 -14.05
CA GLU A 89 -1.22 -9.05 -12.64
C GLU A 89 -1.45 -7.62 -12.16
N SER A 90 -0.91 -6.63 -12.88
CA SER A 90 -1.05 -5.22 -12.52
C SER A 90 -2.51 -4.77 -12.42
N VAL A 91 -3.40 -5.23 -13.30
CA VAL A 91 -4.83 -4.89 -13.23
C VAL A 91 -5.52 -5.57 -12.06
N VAL A 92 -5.30 -6.88 -11.87
CA VAL A 92 -5.96 -7.66 -10.81
C VAL A 92 -5.49 -7.23 -9.42
N ASN A 93 -4.19 -6.92 -9.29
CA ASN A 93 -3.56 -6.52 -8.04
C ASN A 93 -3.74 -5.03 -7.70
N ALA A 94 -4.38 -4.25 -8.56
CA ALA A 94 -4.60 -2.83 -8.30
C ALA A 94 -5.56 -2.64 -7.11
N VAL A 95 -5.12 -1.87 -6.13
CA VAL A 95 -5.83 -1.53 -4.90
C VAL A 95 -5.94 -0.01 -4.78
N LYS A 96 -7.16 0.52 -4.81
CA LYS A 96 -7.43 1.94 -4.57
C LYS A 96 -7.64 2.15 -3.07
N LEU A 97 -6.90 3.05 -2.44
CA LEU A 97 -6.99 3.23 -0.99
C LEU A 97 -8.38 3.67 -0.53
N TYR A 98 -9.09 4.45 -1.35
CA TYR A 98 -10.46 4.87 -1.06
C TYR A 98 -11.44 3.71 -0.89
N ASP A 99 -11.20 2.54 -1.49
CA ASP A 99 -12.09 1.38 -1.36
C ASP A 99 -12.15 0.87 0.10
N PHE A 100 -11.07 1.03 0.88
CA PHE A 100 -11.06 0.66 2.30
C PHE A 100 -11.76 1.68 3.20
N PHE A 101 -11.87 2.92 2.73
CA PHE A 101 -12.40 4.06 3.47
C PHE A 101 -13.71 4.58 2.88
N ALA A 102 -14.43 3.77 2.10
CA ALA A 102 -15.64 4.17 1.40
C ALA A 102 -16.79 4.67 2.32
N ASN A 103 -16.72 4.35 3.61
CA ASN A 103 -17.66 4.81 4.64
C ASN A 103 -17.10 5.94 5.52
N CYS A 104 -15.99 6.55 5.13
CA CYS A 104 -15.28 7.59 5.86
C CYS A 104 -15.25 8.88 5.05
N ASP A 105 -15.17 10.02 5.75
CA ASP A 105 -14.81 11.29 5.13
C ASP A 105 -13.29 11.34 4.94
N THR A 106 -12.85 11.15 3.69
CA THR A 106 -11.43 11.10 3.32
C THR A 106 -10.89 12.45 2.86
N ASP A 107 -11.74 13.46 2.63
CA ASP A 107 -11.34 14.77 2.11
C ASP A 107 -10.23 15.42 2.97
N PRO A 108 -10.25 15.35 4.32
CA PRO A 108 -9.18 15.91 5.15
C PRO A 108 -7.83 15.18 5.06
N TYR A 109 -7.76 14.04 4.36
CA TYR A 109 -6.61 13.13 4.34
C TYR A 109 -6.03 12.91 2.95
N GLU A 110 -6.49 13.62 1.91
CA GLU A 110 -6.09 13.41 0.51
C GLU A 110 -4.56 13.33 0.32
N ASP A 111 -3.82 14.34 0.80
CA ASP A 111 -2.34 14.36 0.77
C ASP A 111 -1.70 13.22 1.58
N SER A 112 -2.32 12.85 2.71
CA SER A 112 -1.83 11.77 3.57
C SER A 112 -2.05 10.40 2.96
N LEU A 113 -3.13 10.22 2.18
CA LEU A 113 -3.44 8.97 1.48
C LEU A 113 -2.48 8.72 0.32
N ALA A 114 -2.06 9.75 -0.41
CA ALA A 114 -0.99 9.63 -1.40
C ALA A 114 0.32 9.16 -0.75
N GLY A 115 0.69 9.73 0.40
CA GLY A 115 1.85 9.29 1.18
C GLY A 115 1.71 7.86 1.71
N LEU A 116 0.52 7.47 2.16
CA LEU A 116 0.23 6.10 2.59
C LEU A 116 0.37 5.09 1.44
N ALA A 117 -0.11 5.42 0.24
CA ALA A 117 0.05 4.56 -0.93
C ALA A 117 1.53 4.36 -1.28
N ALA A 118 2.35 5.40 -1.18
CA ALA A 118 3.80 5.31 -1.36
C ALA A 118 4.44 4.37 -0.32
N ASP A 119 4.08 4.48 0.96
CA ASP A 119 4.59 3.61 2.02
C ASP A 119 4.19 2.14 1.80
N ILE A 120 2.92 1.89 1.44
CA ILE A 120 2.42 0.56 1.10
C ILE A 120 3.20 0.00 -0.08
N GLY A 121 3.45 0.80 -1.11
CA GLY A 121 4.24 0.38 -2.27
C GLY A 121 5.67 -0.03 -1.89
N VAL A 122 6.31 0.67 -0.95
CA VAL A 122 7.62 0.28 -0.42
C VAL A 122 7.54 -1.04 0.34
N CYS A 123 6.54 -1.20 1.21
CA CYS A 123 6.33 -2.44 1.96
C CYS A 123 6.09 -3.63 1.03
N TRP A 124 5.19 -3.48 0.05
CA TRP A 124 4.90 -4.52 -0.94
C TRP A 124 6.15 -4.92 -1.70
N ARG A 125 6.96 -3.95 -2.16
CA ARG A 125 8.20 -4.24 -2.88
C ARG A 125 9.15 -5.07 -2.02
N GLY A 126 9.36 -4.70 -0.76
CA GLY A 126 10.23 -5.45 0.15
C GLY A 126 9.72 -6.85 0.48
N VAL A 127 8.44 -6.93 0.88
CA VAL A 127 7.79 -8.19 1.28
C VAL A 127 7.73 -9.18 0.12
N LEU A 128 7.29 -8.72 -1.07
CA LEU A 128 7.11 -9.59 -2.22
C LEU A 128 8.44 -10.04 -2.82
N SER A 129 9.46 -9.16 -2.88
CA SER A 129 10.80 -9.57 -3.34
C SER A 129 11.44 -10.60 -2.41
N LEU A 130 11.17 -10.53 -1.10
CA LEU A 130 11.62 -11.57 -0.17
C LEU A 130 10.85 -12.89 -0.36
N ARG A 131 9.56 -12.82 -0.67
CA ARG A 131 8.69 -13.99 -0.86
C ARG A 131 8.91 -14.70 -2.20
N TYR A 132 9.33 -13.97 -3.23
CA TYR A 132 9.53 -14.46 -4.59
C TYR A 132 10.93 -14.07 -5.11
N PRO A 133 12.01 -14.60 -4.50
CA PRO A 133 13.37 -14.22 -4.85
C PRO A 133 13.77 -14.59 -6.29
N GLU A 134 13.06 -15.52 -6.91
CA GLU A 134 13.25 -15.96 -8.30
C GLU A 134 12.56 -15.05 -9.33
N ARG A 135 11.88 -14.00 -8.88
CA ARG A 135 11.11 -13.07 -9.72
C ARG A 135 11.58 -11.65 -9.51
N THR A 136 11.50 -10.86 -10.58
CA THR A 136 11.57 -9.40 -10.46
C THR A 136 10.18 -8.89 -10.12
N VAL A 137 10.04 -8.29 -8.93
CA VAL A 137 8.80 -7.65 -8.50
C VAL A 137 8.84 -6.17 -8.84
N THR A 138 7.87 -5.71 -9.62
CA THR A 138 7.65 -4.28 -9.85
C THR A 138 6.40 -3.85 -9.09
N VAL A 139 6.55 -2.79 -8.30
CA VAL A 139 5.43 -2.16 -7.57
C VAL A 139 5.32 -0.73 -8.03
N GLU A 140 4.10 -0.36 -8.41
CA GLU A 140 3.73 0.95 -8.91
C GLU A 140 2.71 1.61 -7.98
N VAL A 141 2.86 2.91 -7.79
CA VAL A 141 1.90 3.77 -7.12
C VAL A 141 1.47 4.82 -8.12
N ALA A 142 0.17 4.89 -8.38
CA ALA A 142 -0.42 5.78 -9.37
C ALA A 142 -1.56 6.59 -8.75
N GLU A 143 -1.84 7.74 -9.35
CA GLU A 143 -3.02 8.55 -9.04
C GLU A 143 -4.04 8.35 -10.16
N ASP A 144 -5.07 7.52 -9.92
CA ASP A 144 -6.13 7.19 -10.89
C ASP A 144 -7.50 7.27 -10.20
N TYR A 145 -8.03 8.49 -10.10
CA TYR A 145 -9.20 8.81 -9.28
C TYR A 145 -9.02 8.32 -7.83
N GLY A 146 -7.80 8.51 -7.31
CA GLY A 146 -7.37 8.10 -5.98
C GLY A 146 -6.01 7.40 -5.96
N PRO A 147 -5.30 7.46 -4.80
CA PRO A 147 -4.05 6.75 -4.60
C PRO A 147 -4.24 5.25 -4.77
N THR A 148 -3.55 4.68 -5.75
CA THR A 148 -3.67 3.29 -6.16
C THR A 148 -2.31 2.61 -6.08
N VAL A 149 -2.25 1.44 -5.45
CA VAL A 149 -1.04 0.60 -5.41
C VAL A 149 -1.30 -0.67 -6.23
N SER A 150 -0.35 -1.04 -7.08
CA SER A 150 -0.38 -2.31 -7.79
C SER A 150 1.00 -2.93 -7.90
N PHE A 151 1.06 -4.21 -8.26
CA PHE A 151 2.30 -4.89 -8.59
C PHE A 151 2.12 -5.94 -9.67
N TRP A 152 3.23 -6.29 -10.29
CA TRP A 152 3.35 -7.45 -11.15
C TRP A 152 4.74 -8.07 -11.04
N THR A 153 4.84 -9.31 -11.48
CA THR A 153 6.08 -10.06 -11.54
C THR A 153 6.50 -10.36 -12.97
N SER A 154 7.80 -10.49 -13.16
CA SER A 154 8.40 -11.07 -14.35
C SER A 154 9.48 -12.06 -13.93
N ALA A 155 9.83 -13.00 -14.82
CA ALA A 155 10.98 -13.86 -14.59
C ALA A 155 12.23 -12.99 -14.36
N THR A 156 13.05 -13.33 -13.37
CA THR A 156 14.32 -12.66 -13.17
C THR A 156 15.22 -12.92 -14.38
N ASP A 157 15.72 -11.85 -14.98
CA ASP A 157 16.70 -11.92 -16.06
C ASP A 157 18.04 -12.42 -15.45
N PRO A 158 18.50 -13.64 -15.79
CA PRO A 158 19.72 -14.20 -15.23
C PRO A 158 20.97 -13.37 -15.58
N ASP A 159 20.91 -12.47 -16.56
CA ASP A 159 22.02 -11.60 -16.97
C ASP A 159 22.09 -10.28 -16.19
N LYS A 160 21.18 -10.04 -15.22
CA LYS A 160 21.13 -8.81 -14.40
C LYS A 160 21.32 -9.04 -12.89
N ALA A 161 21.71 -10.24 -12.48
CA ALA A 161 21.97 -10.62 -11.09
C ALA A 161 23.42 -10.37 -10.64
#